data_AF-H8ZGU9-F1
#
_entry.id   AF-H8ZGU9-F1
#
_cell.length_a   1.000
_cell.length_b   1.000
_cell.length_c   1.000
_cell.angle_alpha   90.00
_cell.angle_beta   90.00
_cell.angle_gamma   90.00
#
_symmetry.space_group_name_H-M   'P 1'
#
loop_
_entity.id
_entity.type
_entity.pdbx_description
1 polymer ?
#
loop_
_entity_poly.entity_id
_entity_poly.type
_entity_poly.pdbx_seq_one_letter_code
_entity_poly.pdbx_strand_id
1 'polypeptide(L)'
;KTIGRQWYWSYEYSDFVDVEFDTYMTPESDLENEGFRLLDVDNRTVLPMNTEVRVLTSASDVLHSWAVPALGIKIDATPGRLNQGTFTINRPGLF
;
A
#
# COMPACT_ATOMS: atom_id res chain seq x y z
N LYS A 1 -4.51 3.01 7.15
CA LYS A 1 -4.43 1.54 7.31
C LYS A 1 -4.25 0.90 5.94
N THR A 2 -3.74 -0.32 5.92
CA THR A 2 -3.56 -1.13 4.71
C THR A 2 -4.12 -2.52 4.97
N ILE A 3 -5.07 -2.94 4.16
CA ILE A 3 -5.83 -4.18 4.34
C ILE A 3 -5.57 -5.09 3.15
N GLY A 4 -4.92 -6.22 3.40
CA GLY A 4 -4.69 -7.26 2.41
C GLY A 4 -5.96 -8.05 2.11
N ARG A 5 -6.24 -8.23 0.82
CA ARG A 5 -7.31 -9.07 0.30
C ARG A 5 -6.74 -9.97 -0.80
N GLN A 6 -7.46 -11.03 -1.15
CA GLN A 6 -7.01 -11.94 -2.21
C GLN A 6 -6.77 -11.18 -3.52
N TRP A 7 -5.48 -10.97 -3.80
CA TRP A 7 -4.92 -10.35 -5.00
C TRP A 7 -5.09 -8.83 -5.15
N TYR A 8 -5.41 -8.11 -4.07
CA TYR A 8 -5.43 -6.65 -4.07
C TYR A 8 -5.27 -6.07 -2.66
N TRP A 9 -5.07 -4.76 -2.57
CA TRP A 9 -4.97 -4.05 -1.30
C TRP A 9 -6.04 -2.97 -1.23
N SER A 10 -6.51 -2.66 -0.02
CA SER A 10 -7.25 -1.40 0.21
C SER A 10 -6.53 -0.55 1.21
N TYR A 11 -6.62 0.76 1.00
CA TYR A 11 -6.03 1.77 1.85
C TYR A 11 -7.14 2.62 2.46
N GLU A 12 -6.98 2.90 3.74
CA GLU A 12 -7.91 3.74 4.51
C GLU A 12 -7.10 4.87 5.14
N TYR A 13 -7.41 6.11 4.79
CA TYR A 13 -6.93 7.27 5.54
C TYR A 13 -8.08 7.71 6.45
N SER A 14 -7.91 7.54 7.76
CA SER A 14 -8.97 7.87 8.75
C SER A 14 -8.65 9.12 9.57
N ASP A 15 -7.42 9.63 9.48
CA ASP A 15 -6.94 10.67 10.41
C ASP A 15 -7.43 12.08 10.06
N PHE A 16 -7.87 12.32 8.81
CA PHE A 16 -8.25 13.66 8.34
C PHE A 16 -9.54 13.67 7.51
N VAL A 17 -9.65 12.76 6.56
CA VAL A 17 -10.78 12.61 5.66
C VAL A 17 -10.99 11.11 5.52
N ASP A 18 -12.20 10.61 5.78
CA ASP A 18 -12.54 9.20 5.63
C ASP A 18 -12.46 8.79 4.15
N VAL A 19 -11.25 8.49 3.70
CA VAL A 19 -10.94 8.07 2.34
C VAL A 19 -10.60 6.59 2.38
N GLU A 20 -11.35 5.81 1.61
CA GLU A 20 -11.08 4.40 1.37
C GLU A 20 -11.05 4.15 -0.13
N PHE A 21 -10.07 3.38 -0.59
CA PHE A 21 -9.98 2.94 -1.97
C PHE A 21 -9.28 1.60 -2.08
N ASP A 22 -9.64 0.85 -3.12
CA ASP A 22 -8.99 -0.38 -3.52
C ASP A 22 -7.91 -0.08 -4.56
N THR A 23 -6.85 -0.88 -4.55
CA THR A 23 -5.82 -0.86 -5.58
C THR A 23 -5.56 -2.24 -6.15
N TYR A 24 -5.68 -2.34 -7.47
CA TYR A 24 -5.47 -3.53 -8.27
C TYR A 24 -4.27 -3.33 -9.20
N MET A 25 -3.59 -4.42 -9.51
CA MET A 25 -2.55 -4.43 -10.53
C MET A 25 -3.16 -4.09 -11.89
N THR A 26 -2.54 -3.15 -12.61
CA THR A 26 -2.98 -2.76 -13.95
C THR A 26 -2.76 -3.92 -14.93
N PRO A 27 -3.80 -4.39 -15.65
CA PRO A 27 -3.65 -5.43 -16.66
C PRO A 27 -2.71 -5.00 -17.80
N GLU A 28 -2.00 -5.95 -18.40
CA GLU A 28 -1.04 -5.65 -19.48
C GLU A 28 -1.69 -5.01 -20.71
N SER A 29 -2.97 -5.27 -20.97
CA SER A 29 -3.75 -4.63 -22.03
C SER A 29 -3.96 -3.13 -21.81
N ASP A 30 -3.93 -2.70 -20.56
CA ASP A 30 -4.29 -1.35 -20.11
C ASP A 30 -3.05 -0.56 -19.66
N LEU A 31 -1.85 -1.16 -19.76
CA LEU A 31 -0.58 -0.52 -19.42
C LEU A 31 -0.24 0.57 -20.45
N GLU A 32 0.19 1.72 -19.94
CA GLU A 32 0.77 2.77 -20.77
C GLU A 32 2.15 2.36 -21.31
N ASN A 33 2.62 3.01 -22.38
CA ASN A 33 3.88 2.64 -23.07
C ASN A 33 5.13 2.64 -22.16
N GLU A 34 5.12 3.37 -21.05
CA GLU A 34 6.22 3.43 -20.07
C GLU A 34 5.85 2.77 -18.72
N GLY A 35 4.74 2.02 -18.68
CA GLY A 35 4.26 1.33 -17.48
C GLY A 35 5.13 0.13 -17.09
N PHE A 36 5.20 -0.13 -15.79
CA PHE A 36 5.93 -1.27 -15.24
C PHE A 36 5.02 -2.50 -15.14
N ARG A 37 5.26 -3.48 -16.02
CA ARG A 37 4.55 -4.76 -16.03
C ARG A 37 4.62 -5.44 -14.66
N LEU A 38 3.46 -5.83 -14.12
CA LEU A 38 3.27 -6.46 -12.80
C LEU A 38 3.58 -5.59 -11.57
N LEU A 39 3.83 -4.29 -11.74
CA LEU A 39 4.14 -3.37 -10.63
C LEU A 39 3.19 -2.18 -10.60
N ASP A 40 2.75 -1.70 -11.77
CA ASP A 40 1.78 -0.61 -11.80
C ASP A 40 0.41 -1.05 -11.31
N VAL A 41 -0.26 -0.08 -10.70
CA VAL A 41 -1.58 -0.22 -10.12
C VAL A 41 -2.48 0.92 -10.57
N ASP A 42 -3.78 0.69 -10.53
CA ASP A 42 -4.81 1.67 -10.88
C ASP A 42 -4.83 2.91 -9.95
N ASN A 43 -4.77 2.68 -8.64
CA ASN A 43 -4.85 3.70 -7.59
C ASN A 43 -3.61 3.67 -6.71
N ARG A 44 -2.70 4.62 -6.91
CA ARG A 44 -1.48 4.73 -6.10
C ARG A 44 -1.78 5.34 -4.72
N THR A 45 -1.17 4.75 -3.69
CA THR A 45 -1.23 5.28 -2.32
C THR A 45 -0.33 6.51 -2.19
N VAL A 46 -0.94 7.68 -2.06
CA VAL A 46 -0.22 8.96 -1.88
C VAL A 46 0.08 9.22 -0.41
N LEU A 47 1.34 9.48 -0.08
CA LEU A 47 1.82 9.77 1.26
C LEU A 47 2.72 11.02 1.29
N PRO A 48 2.72 11.80 2.38
CA PRO A 48 3.56 12.98 2.50
C PRO A 48 5.04 12.62 2.71
N MET A 49 5.94 13.37 2.09
CA MET A 49 7.37 13.31 2.36
C MET A 49 7.74 14.11 3.63
N ASN A 50 8.91 13.83 4.21
CA ASN A 50 9.46 14.47 5.41
C ASN A 50 8.53 14.44 6.63
N THR A 51 7.65 13.44 6.69
CA THR A 51 6.72 13.21 7.79
C THR A 51 6.84 11.75 8.21
N GLU A 52 6.85 11.48 9.52
CA GLU A 52 6.79 10.10 10.01
C GLU A 52 5.39 9.53 9.76
N VAL A 53 5.32 8.52 8.89
CA VAL A 53 4.07 7.84 8.56
C VAL A 53 3.98 6.58 9.41
N ARG A 54 2.86 6.42 10.12
CA ARG A 54 2.48 5.17 10.78
C ARG A 54 1.57 4.37 9.86
N VAL A 55 1.99 3.17 9.48
CA VAL A 55 1.15 2.21 8.78
C VAL A 55 0.58 1.20 9.76
N LEU A 56 -0.70 0.91 9.60
CA LEU A 56 -1.41 -0.15 10.32
C LEU A 56 -1.84 -1.18 9.28
N THR A 57 -1.36 -2.42 9.41
CA THR A 57 -1.53 -3.48 8.41
C THR A 57 -2.33 -4.64 9.01
N SER A 58 -3.33 -5.12 8.27
CA SER A 58 -4.16 -6.29 8.59
C SER A 58 -4.61 -6.97 7.29
N ALA A 59 -5.33 -8.08 7.37
CA ALA A 59 -5.98 -8.72 6.22
C ALA A 59 -7.44 -9.04 6.55
N SER A 60 -8.30 -9.10 5.53
CA SER A 60 -9.70 -9.52 5.70
C SER A 60 -9.95 -11.00 5.41
N ASP A 61 -8.99 -11.69 4.78
CA ASP A 61 -9.15 -13.08 4.34
C ASP A 61 -8.02 -14.01 4.83
N VAL A 62 -6.89 -14.05 4.13
CA VAL A 62 -5.75 -14.93 4.37
C VAL A 62 -4.51 -14.11 4.73
N LEU A 63 -3.38 -14.79 4.93
CA LEU A 63 -2.12 -14.12 5.20
C LEU A 63 -1.60 -13.40 3.94
N HIS A 64 -1.22 -12.14 4.11
CA HIS A 64 -0.47 -11.36 3.12
C HIS A 64 0.74 -10.69 3.79
N SER A 65 1.55 -9.97 3.03
CA SER A 65 2.66 -9.18 3.57
C SER A 65 2.78 -7.88 2.80
N TRP A 66 2.63 -6.75 3.49
CA TRP A 66 2.77 -5.42 2.90
C TRP A 66 4.25 -5.02 2.95
N ALA A 67 4.86 -4.83 1.78
CA ALA A 67 6.30 -4.58 1.67
C ALA A 67 6.60 -3.49 0.66
N VAL A 68 7.47 -2.54 1.05
CA VAL A 68 8.05 -1.52 0.17
C VAL A 68 9.56 -1.50 0.42
N PRO A 69 10.35 -2.27 -0.34
CA PRO A 69 11.78 -2.47 -0.06
C PRO A 69 12.60 -1.18 -0.05
N ALA A 70 12.30 -0.22 -0.93
CA ALA A 70 12.99 1.06 -1.00
C ALA A 70 12.82 1.92 0.27
N LEU A 71 11.74 1.67 1.04
CA LEU A 71 11.48 2.30 2.34
C LEU A 71 11.94 1.42 3.52
N GLY A 72 12.49 0.23 3.25
CA GLY A 72 12.98 -0.70 4.28
C GLY A 72 11.87 -1.30 5.14
N ILE A 73 10.63 -1.34 4.66
CA ILE A 73 9.47 -1.79 5.43
C ILE A 73 8.89 -3.09 4.85
N LYS A 74 8.60 -4.04 5.75
CA LYS A 74 7.84 -5.25 5.47
C LYS A 74 7.07 -5.64 6.72
N ILE A 75 5.75 -5.77 6.60
CA ILE A 75 4.84 -6.06 7.72
C ILE A 75 3.83 -7.09 7.26
N ASP A 76 3.73 -8.19 8.00
CA ASP A 76 2.73 -9.21 7.71
C ASP A 76 1.32 -8.72 8.01
N ALA A 77 0.41 -8.98 7.08
CA ALA A 77 -1.01 -8.72 7.17
C ALA A 77 -1.71 -10.01 7.60
N THR A 78 -2.12 -10.08 8.87
CA THR A 78 -2.72 -11.30 9.45
C THR A 78 -4.18 -11.03 9.80
N PRO A 79 -5.13 -11.86 9.33
CA PRO A 79 -6.54 -11.72 9.69
C PRO A 79 -6.74 -11.71 11.20
N GLY A 80 -7.52 -10.74 11.69
CA GLY A 80 -7.79 -10.57 13.13
C GLY A 80 -6.63 -9.95 13.95
N ARG A 81 -5.53 -9.52 13.31
CA ARG A 81 -4.42 -8.84 13.98
C ARG A 81 -4.07 -7.53 13.27
N LEU A 82 -3.96 -6.45 14.04
CA LEU A 82 -3.52 -5.15 13.54
C LEU A 82 -2.03 -4.96 13.87
N ASN A 83 -1.16 -5.11 12.88
CA ASN A 83 0.27 -4.83 13.00
C ASN A 83 0.57 -3.37 12.69
N GLN A 84 1.63 -2.83 13.28
CA GLN A 84 2.05 -1.43 13.10
C GLN A 84 3.52 -1.37 12.68
N GLY A 85 3.85 -0.42 11.82
CA GLY A 85 5.22 0.06 11.61
C GLY A 85 5.26 1.54 11.27
N THR A 86 6.45 2.12 11.32
CA THR A 86 6.68 3.52 10.95
C THR A 86 7.80 3.63 9.94
N PHE A 87 7.72 4.64 9.08
CA PHE A 87 8.77 5.00 8.12
C PHE A 87 8.69 6.48 7.79
N THR A 88 9.74 7.03 7.18
CA THR A 88 9.79 8.41 6.70
C THR A 88 10.31 8.42 5.27
N ILE A 89 9.65 9.19 4.40
CA ILE A 89 10.04 9.35 3.00
C ILE A 89 10.85 10.65 2.86
N ASN A 90 12.15 10.56 2.55
CA ASN A 90 13.04 11.73 2.47
C ASN A 90 13.14 12.36 1.07
N ARG A 91 12.56 11.71 0.05
CA ARG A 91 12.62 12.13 -1.35
C ARG A 91 11.28 11.88 -2.02
N PRO A 92 10.78 12.78 -2.89
CA PRO A 92 9.59 12.50 -3.67
C PRO A 92 9.89 11.43 -4.73
N GLY A 93 8.89 10.64 -5.10
CA GLY A 93 9.03 9.61 -6.13
C GLY A 93 7.96 8.54 -6.07
N LEU A 94 8.13 7.54 -6.93
CA LEU A 94 7.41 6.26 -6.90
C LEU A 94 8.38 5.21 -6.33
N PHE A 95 7.88 4.40 -5.39
CA PHE A 95 8.67 3.46 -4.60
C PHE A 95 8.16 2.04 -4.73
#